data_AF-A0A3S8WHQ7-F1
#
_entry.id   AF-A0A3S8WHQ7-F1
#
_cell.length_a   1.000
_cell.length_b   1.000
_cell.length_c   1.000
_cell.angle_alpha   90.00
_cell.angle_beta   90.00
_cell.angle_gamma   90.00
#
_symmetry.space_group_name_H-M   'P 1'
#
loop_
_entity.id
_entity.type
_entity.pdbx_description
1 polymer ?
#
loop_
_entity_poly.entity_id
_entity_poly.type
_entity_poly.pdbx_seq_one_letter_code
_entity_poly.pdbx_strand_id
1 'polypeptide(L)'
;MMHTPDAEDHPPVAAVLMEAREAYDLGYYTQRLADPELLKQSLAVCMIQIPLLVVPVGGSRRGGYYPVPCLCFGLAVRDALRGRPGFPFVRVGWSVFSDHGCVVEWGERPPMPWWPGHDETTLGRFYGYSEDAIDQYTAAQHTRVPTTPPASCSVFSPERPLV
;
A
#
# COMPACT_ATOMS: atom_id res chain seq x y z
N MET A 1 -2.29 -3.85 45.54
CA MET A 1 -1.43 -4.56 44.56
C MET A 1 -2.15 -4.47 43.23
N MET A 2 -1.74 -3.55 42.36
CA MET A 2 -2.29 -3.46 41.01
C MET A 2 -1.59 -4.53 40.16
N HIS A 3 -2.36 -5.46 39.61
CA HIS A 3 -1.89 -6.31 38.52
C HIS A 3 -1.69 -5.44 37.29
N THR A 4 -0.43 -5.14 36.96
CA THR A 4 -0.07 -4.83 35.57
C THR A 4 -0.31 -6.09 34.75
N PRO A 5 -1.22 -6.08 33.76
CA PRO A 5 -1.32 -7.19 32.84
C PRO A 5 0.02 -7.32 32.13
N ASP A 6 0.56 -8.52 32.14
CA ASP A 6 1.79 -8.88 31.44
C ASP A 6 1.76 -8.28 30.03
N ALA A 7 2.82 -7.55 29.69
CA ALA A 7 3.10 -7.19 28.33
C ALA A 7 3.23 -8.51 27.57
N GLU A 8 2.16 -8.90 26.88
CA GLU A 8 2.16 -10.06 26.00
C GLU A 8 3.41 -9.97 25.13
N ASP A 9 4.30 -10.95 25.32
CA ASP A 9 5.58 -11.11 24.66
C ASP A 9 5.33 -11.48 23.19
N HIS A 10 4.75 -10.52 22.46
CA HIS A 10 4.57 -10.63 21.03
C HIS A 10 5.97 -10.61 20.43
N PRO A 11 6.34 -11.62 19.62
CA PRO A 11 7.62 -11.59 18.93
C PRO A 11 7.74 -10.27 18.17
N PRO A 12 8.91 -9.62 18.18
CA PRO A 12 9.08 -8.34 17.52
C PRO A 12 8.66 -8.49 16.05
N VAL A 13 7.68 -7.69 15.65
CA VAL A 13 7.21 -7.64 14.27
C VAL A 13 8.39 -7.22 13.39
N ALA A 14 8.97 -8.18 12.68
CA ALA A 14 10.14 -7.97 11.84
C ALA A 14 9.73 -8.02 10.37
N ALA A 15 10.19 -7.04 9.59
CA ALA A 15 10.10 -7.09 8.15
C ALA A 15 11.28 -7.90 7.60
N VAL A 16 10.97 -9.01 6.94
CA VAL A 16 11.98 -9.80 6.23
C VAL A 16 12.05 -9.31 4.80
N LEU A 17 13.25 -8.92 4.38
CA LEU A 17 13.52 -8.59 2.98
C LEU A 17 13.97 -9.84 2.24
N MET A 18 13.38 -10.04 1.07
CA MET A 18 13.58 -11.19 0.21
C MET A 18 13.85 -10.71 -1.23
N GLU A 19 14.20 -11.63 -2.11
CA GLU A 19 14.44 -11.32 -3.52
C GLU A 19 13.13 -10.92 -4.22
N ALA A 20 13.17 -10.02 -5.20
CA ALA A 20 11.98 -9.58 -5.95
C ALA A 20 11.17 -10.74 -6.54
N ARG A 21 11.86 -11.81 -6.99
CA ARG A 21 11.24 -13.02 -7.57
C ARG A 21 10.34 -13.78 -6.60
N GLU A 22 10.45 -13.53 -5.31
CA GLU A 22 9.66 -14.17 -4.28
C GLU A 22 8.33 -13.42 -4.03
N ALA A 23 8.19 -12.19 -4.53
CA ALA A 23 6.97 -11.40 -4.37
C ALA A 23 5.79 -12.01 -5.15
N TYR A 24 4.66 -12.14 -4.46
CA TYR A 24 3.43 -12.67 -5.05
C TYR A 24 2.90 -11.80 -6.21
N ASP A 25 3.05 -10.48 -6.09
CA ASP A 25 2.59 -9.47 -7.03
C ASP A 25 3.65 -9.09 -8.08
N LEU A 26 4.77 -9.82 -8.20
CA LEU A 26 5.79 -9.52 -9.21
C LEU A 26 5.21 -9.48 -10.63
N GLY A 27 4.38 -10.46 -11.00
CA GLY A 27 3.75 -10.53 -12.32
C GLY A 27 2.86 -9.33 -12.63
N TYR A 28 2.23 -8.74 -11.60
CA TYR A 28 1.44 -7.53 -11.74
C TYR A 28 2.31 -6.35 -12.20
N TYR A 29 3.46 -6.15 -11.54
CA TYR A 29 4.40 -5.07 -11.86
C TYR A 29 5.15 -5.29 -13.17
N THR A 30 5.54 -6.54 -13.49
CA THR A 30 6.21 -6.88 -14.75
C THR A 30 5.43 -6.44 -15.97
N GLN A 31 4.10 -6.53 -15.92
CA GLN A 31 3.24 -6.15 -17.04
C GLN A 31 2.96 -4.65 -17.13
N ARG A 32 3.25 -3.89 -16.07
CA ARG A 32 2.69 -2.54 -15.87
C ARG A 32 3.71 -1.45 -15.67
N LEU A 33 4.93 -1.75 -15.25
CA LEU A 33 5.97 -0.73 -15.11
C LEU A 33 6.46 -0.27 -16.49
N ALA A 34 6.67 1.04 -16.64
CA ALA A 34 7.27 1.62 -17.83
C ALA A 34 8.75 1.24 -17.98
N ASP A 35 9.45 1.06 -16.85
CA ASP A 35 10.85 0.65 -16.80
C ASP A 35 10.99 -0.71 -16.09
N PRO A 36 11.13 -1.81 -16.85
CA PRO A 36 11.33 -3.14 -16.30
C PRO A 36 12.65 -3.33 -15.53
N GLU A 37 13.66 -2.49 -15.76
CA GLU A 37 14.96 -2.60 -15.08
C GLU A 37 14.84 -2.32 -13.58
N LEU A 38 13.81 -1.56 -13.17
CA LEU A 38 13.48 -1.34 -11.76
C LEU A 38 13.23 -2.66 -11.02
N LEU A 39 12.69 -3.68 -11.69
CA LEU A 39 12.39 -4.98 -11.06
C LEU A 39 13.64 -5.73 -10.62
N LYS A 40 14.79 -5.48 -11.26
CA LYS A 40 16.07 -6.06 -10.85
C LYS A 40 16.60 -5.47 -9.54
N GLN A 41 16.10 -4.29 -9.16
CA GLN A 41 16.48 -3.55 -7.96
C GLN A 41 15.37 -3.59 -6.89
N SER A 42 14.20 -4.12 -7.23
CA SER A 42 13.09 -4.33 -6.31
C SER A 42 13.43 -5.35 -5.24
N LEU A 43 12.73 -5.25 -4.12
CA LEU A 43 12.80 -6.19 -3.01
C LEU A 43 11.40 -6.71 -2.74
N ALA A 44 11.29 -7.87 -2.13
CA ALA A 44 10.03 -8.34 -1.57
C ALA A 44 10.05 -8.14 -0.05
N VAL A 45 8.96 -7.60 0.49
CA VAL A 45 8.78 -7.41 1.94
C VAL A 45 7.79 -8.45 2.44
N CYS A 46 8.26 -9.33 3.33
CA CYS A 46 7.44 -10.31 4.02
C CYS A 46 7.31 -9.94 5.50
N MET A 47 6.08 -9.66 5.94
CA MET A 47 5.78 -9.37 7.35
C MET A 47 5.15 -10.55 8.09
N ILE A 48 4.32 -11.35 7.39
CA ILE A 48 3.59 -12.47 7.98
C ILE A 48 3.71 -13.70 7.07
N GLN A 49 3.05 -13.70 5.91
CA GLN A 49 3.00 -14.87 5.02
C GLN A 49 3.22 -14.54 3.55
N ILE A 50 2.63 -13.44 3.06
CA ILE A 50 2.67 -13.12 1.63
C ILE A 50 3.71 -12.02 1.40
N PRO A 51 4.86 -12.32 0.76
CA PRO A 51 5.80 -11.30 0.33
C PRO A 51 5.19 -10.44 -0.78
N LEU A 52 5.24 -9.13 -0.62
CA LEU A 52 4.76 -8.16 -1.60
C LEU A 52 5.92 -7.27 -2.06
N LEU A 53 5.89 -6.89 -3.34
CA LEU A 53 6.97 -6.17 -3.99
C LEU A 53 7.02 -4.71 -3.52
N VAL A 54 8.24 -4.24 -3.22
CA VAL A 54 8.54 -2.80 -3.12
C VAL A 54 9.43 -2.41 -4.28
N VAL A 55 8.95 -1.47 -5.08
CA VAL A 55 9.64 -1.02 -6.30
C VAL A 55 10.40 0.28 -6.01
N PRO A 56 11.73 0.32 -6.25
CA PRO A 56 12.54 1.50 -5.99
C PRO A 56 12.13 2.67 -6.89
N VAL A 57 12.55 3.88 -6.51
CA VAL A 57 12.53 5.02 -7.43
C VAL A 57 13.60 4.84 -8.51
N GLY A 58 13.36 5.45 -9.68
CA GLY A 58 14.27 5.39 -10.83
C GLY A 58 13.51 5.56 -12.14
N GLY A 59 14.23 5.91 -13.21
CA GLY A 59 13.60 6.27 -14.47
C GLY A 59 12.59 7.41 -14.27
N SER A 60 11.32 7.16 -14.61
CA SER A 60 10.21 8.08 -14.37
C SER A 60 9.49 7.89 -13.01
N ARG A 61 9.76 6.80 -12.29
CA ARG A 61 9.13 6.50 -10.99
C ARG A 61 9.74 7.37 -9.89
N ARG A 62 8.91 8.24 -9.29
CA ARG A 62 9.35 9.26 -8.31
C ARG A 62 9.10 8.87 -6.87
N GLY A 63 8.26 7.88 -6.63
CA GLY A 63 7.95 7.40 -5.29
C GLY A 63 7.27 6.05 -5.29
N GLY A 64 6.93 5.59 -4.11
CA GLY A 64 6.18 4.36 -3.91
C GLY A 64 5.62 4.29 -2.49
N TYR A 65 4.74 3.33 -2.30
CA TYR A 65 4.14 3.09 -1.00
C TYR A 65 3.92 1.59 -0.75
N TYR A 66 3.83 1.23 0.52
CA TYR A 66 3.53 -0.11 1.00
C TYR A 66 2.48 -0.01 2.12
N PRO A 67 1.25 -0.49 1.89
CA PRO A 67 0.20 -0.45 2.90
C PRO A 67 0.48 -1.43 4.04
N VAL A 68 0.16 -1.02 5.27
CA VAL A 68 0.32 -1.84 6.48
C VAL A 68 -0.89 -1.70 7.42
N PRO A 69 -1.22 -2.74 8.20
CA PRO A 69 -2.42 -2.71 9.04
C PRO A 69 -2.26 -1.86 10.31
N CYS A 70 -1.02 -1.66 10.81
CA CYS A 70 -0.74 -0.82 11.98
C CYS A 70 0.58 -0.08 11.84
N LEU A 71 0.77 0.91 12.72
CA LEU A 71 2.01 1.65 12.90
C LEU A 71 3.20 0.72 13.20
N CYS A 72 2.99 -0.33 13.99
CA CYS A 72 4.00 -1.33 14.32
C CYS A 72 4.63 -1.97 13.06
N PHE A 73 3.79 -2.50 12.16
CA PHE A 73 4.25 -3.03 10.86
C PHE A 73 4.92 -1.94 10.02
N GLY A 74 4.37 -0.72 10.02
CA GLY A 74 4.94 0.41 9.27
C GLY A 74 6.36 0.76 9.71
N LEU A 75 6.63 0.79 11.01
CA LEU A 75 7.96 1.06 11.55
C LEU A 75 8.96 -0.04 11.14
N ALA A 76 8.55 -1.31 11.22
CA ALA A 76 9.39 -2.44 10.83
C ALA A 76 9.78 -2.39 9.34
N VAL A 77 8.81 -2.13 8.44
CA VAL A 77 9.08 -1.99 7.00
C VAL A 77 9.95 -0.76 6.72
N ARG A 78 9.66 0.39 7.36
CA ARG A 78 10.46 1.61 7.22
C ARG A 78 11.92 1.34 7.55
N ASP A 79 12.17 0.68 8.67
CA ASP A 79 13.52 0.44 9.16
C ASP A 79 14.26 -0.59 8.28
N ALA A 80 13.55 -1.57 7.71
CA ALA A 80 14.13 -2.50 6.74
C ALA A 80 14.54 -1.82 5.41
N LEU A 81 13.75 -0.86 4.94
CA LEU A 81 14.01 -0.15 3.68
C LEU A 81 14.96 1.05 3.82
N ARG A 82 15.09 1.61 5.03
CA ARG A 82 15.93 2.79 5.26
C ARG A 82 17.39 2.53 4.88
N GLY A 83 17.94 3.43 4.06
CA GLY A 83 19.33 3.35 3.60
C GLY A 83 19.57 2.38 2.43
N ARG A 84 18.53 1.69 1.95
CA ARG A 84 18.61 0.85 0.76
C ARG A 84 18.66 1.73 -0.50
N PRO A 85 19.53 1.40 -1.49
CA PRO A 85 19.49 2.04 -2.80
C PRO A 85 18.09 1.98 -3.42
N GLY A 86 17.62 3.09 -4.00
CA GLY A 86 16.30 3.17 -4.60
C GLY A 86 15.14 3.45 -3.64
N PHE A 87 15.38 3.53 -2.33
CA PHE A 87 14.36 3.86 -1.32
C PHE A 87 14.71 5.11 -0.50
N PRO A 88 14.78 6.30 -1.12
CA PRO A 88 15.08 7.53 -0.39
C PRO A 88 13.88 8.01 0.44
N PHE A 89 14.15 8.77 1.50
CA PHE A 89 13.13 9.46 2.31
C PHE A 89 11.98 8.56 2.83
N VAL A 90 12.31 7.34 3.26
CA VAL A 90 11.34 6.38 3.77
C VAL A 90 10.66 6.92 5.03
N ARG A 91 9.32 6.97 5.02
CA ARG A 91 8.48 7.58 6.04
C ARG A 91 7.24 6.72 6.28
N VAL A 92 6.69 6.83 7.48
CA VAL A 92 5.40 6.21 7.83
C VAL A 92 4.38 7.30 8.01
N GLY A 93 3.19 7.11 7.45
CA GLY A 93 2.06 8.02 7.59
C GLY A 93 0.75 7.27 7.72
N TRP A 94 -0.31 8.02 8.00
CA TRP A 94 -1.68 7.53 7.87
C TRP A 94 -2.04 7.48 6.39
N SER A 95 -2.70 6.41 5.97
CA SER A 95 -3.23 6.34 4.60
C SER A 95 -4.32 7.39 4.43
N VAL A 96 -4.32 8.07 3.28
CA VAL A 96 -5.44 8.93 2.87
C VAL A 96 -6.62 8.13 2.33
N PHE A 97 -6.39 6.85 2.01
CA PHE A 97 -7.42 5.90 1.59
C PHE A 97 -7.88 5.10 2.82
N SER A 98 -9.18 5.17 3.12
CA SER A 98 -9.81 4.78 4.39
C SER A 98 -9.76 3.28 4.71
N ASP A 99 -9.30 2.46 3.78
CA ASP A 99 -9.17 1.01 3.87
C ASP A 99 -7.83 0.54 4.45
N HIS A 100 -6.85 1.45 4.60
CA HIS A 100 -5.53 1.13 5.12
C HIS A 100 -5.24 1.89 6.42
N GLY A 101 -4.78 1.18 7.45
CA GLY A 101 -4.44 1.80 8.74
C GLY A 101 -3.23 2.72 8.62
N CYS A 102 -2.09 2.22 8.17
CA CYS A 102 -0.87 3.00 7.97
C CYS A 102 -0.27 2.71 6.60
N VAL A 103 0.60 3.60 6.13
CA VAL A 103 1.32 3.43 4.87
C VAL A 103 2.79 3.80 5.06
N VAL A 104 3.67 3.00 4.48
CA VAL A 104 5.09 3.31 4.36
C VAL A 104 5.30 3.91 2.99
N GLU A 105 5.83 5.10 2.90
CA GLU A 105 6.10 5.78 1.63
C GLU A 105 7.60 6.03 1.46
N TRP A 106 8.07 6.10 0.21
CA TRP A 106 9.44 6.50 -0.14
C TRP A 106 9.43 7.38 -1.40
N GLY A 107 10.55 8.05 -1.64
CA GLY A 107 10.69 9.02 -2.72
C GLY A 107 9.96 10.33 -2.44
N GLU A 108 9.53 10.98 -3.50
CA GLU A 108 8.80 12.23 -3.43
C GLU A 108 7.40 12.06 -2.80
N ARG A 109 6.72 13.18 -2.53
CA ARG A 109 5.32 13.12 -2.07
C ARG A 109 4.41 12.87 -3.28
N PRO A 110 3.49 11.89 -3.22
CA PRO A 110 2.56 11.68 -4.30
C PRO A 110 1.64 12.90 -4.47
N PRO A 111 1.14 13.16 -5.69
CA PRO A 111 0.05 14.11 -5.90
C PRO A 111 -1.13 13.74 -5.00
N MET A 112 -1.58 14.67 -4.16
CA MET A 112 -2.68 14.38 -3.22
C MET A 112 -4.03 14.53 -3.91
N PRO A 113 -5.08 13.77 -3.50
CA PRO A 113 -6.40 13.82 -4.13
C PRO A 113 -7.05 15.22 -4.16
N TRP A 114 -6.68 16.10 -3.22
CA TRP A 114 -7.19 17.46 -3.12
C TRP A 114 -6.33 18.51 -3.85
N TRP A 115 -5.29 18.11 -4.58
CA TRP A 115 -4.47 19.04 -5.36
C TRP A 115 -5.13 19.37 -6.71
N PRO A 116 -5.07 20.63 -7.18
CA PRO A 116 -5.52 20.99 -8.52
C PRO A 116 -4.78 20.16 -9.58
N GLY A 117 -5.52 19.55 -10.50
CA GLY A 117 -4.95 18.69 -11.54
C GLY A 117 -4.60 17.27 -11.10
N HIS A 118 -5.08 16.82 -9.94
CA HIS A 118 -5.00 15.42 -9.56
C HIS A 118 -5.92 14.56 -10.44
N ASP A 119 -5.33 13.66 -11.22
CA ASP A 119 -6.01 12.56 -11.88
C ASP A 119 -5.23 11.25 -11.76
N GLU A 120 -5.90 10.14 -12.04
CA GLU A 120 -5.32 8.78 -11.98
C GLU A 120 -4.14 8.63 -12.96
N THR A 121 -4.15 9.37 -14.07
CA THR A 121 -3.05 9.40 -15.05
C THR A 121 -1.78 9.98 -14.45
N THR A 122 -1.88 11.11 -13.76
CA THR A 122 -0.77 11.79 -13.10
C THR A 122 -0.21 10.94 -11.98
N LEU A 123 -1.09 10.28 -11.21
CA LEU A 123 -0.69 9.36 -10.15
C LEU A 123 -0.02 8.10 -10.73
N GLY A 124 -0.54 7.56 -11.84
CA GLY A 124 0.04 6.43 -12.55
C GLY A 124 1.46 6.71 -13.04
N ARG A 125 1.67 7.87 -13.68
CA ARG A 125 3.00 8.34 -14.13
C ARG A 125 3.94 8.58 -12.95
N PHE A 126 3.45 9.13 -11.84
CA PHE A 126 4.26 9.32 -10.62
C PHE A 126 4.82 8.00 -10.09
N TYR A 127 4.01 6.94 -10.13
CA TYR A 127 4.42 5.58 -9.77
C TYR A 127 5.14 4.83 -10.91
N GLY A 128 5.40 5.46 -12.05
CA GLY A 128 6.16 4.88 -13.16
C GLY A 128 5.46 3.71 -13.86
N TYR A 129 4.13 3.68 -13.84
CA TYR A 129 3.37 2.77 -14.70
C TYR A 129 3.49 3.18 -16.18
N SER A 130 3.39 2.22 -17.08
CA SER A 130 3.36 2.44 -18.53
C SER A 130 2.06 3.14 -18.93
N GLU A 131 2.09 3.90 -20.03
CA GLU A 131 0.89 4.56 -20.56
C GLU A 131 -0.21 3.54 -20.87
N ASP A 132 0.13 2.37 -21.45
CA ASP A 132 -0.82 1.28 -21.67
C ASP A 132 -1.52 0.81 -20.38
N ALA A 133 -0.77 0.69 -19.28
CA ALA A 133 -1.34 0.28 -17.98
C ALA A 133 -2.26 1.36 -17.39
N ILE A 134 -1.87 2.62 -17.55
CA ILE A 134 -2.65 3.78 -17.11
C ILE A 134 -3.96 3.89 -17.91
N ASP A 135 -3.89 3.72 -19.22
CA ASP A 135 -5.06 3.75 -20.11
C ASP A 135 -6.03 2.62 -19.78
N GLN A 136 -5.52 1.40 -19.59
CA GLN A 136 -6.33 0.25 -19.17
C GLN A 136 -7.04 0.50 -17.84
N TYR A 137 -6.33 1.04 -16.84
CA TYR A 137 -6.91 1.35 -15.54
C TYR A 137 -8.01 2.41 -15.66
N THR A 138 -7.73 3.49 -16.40
CA THR A 138 -8.66 4.61 -16.59
C THR A 138 -9.92 4.18 -17.34
N ALA A 139 -9.78 3.36 -18.39
CA ALA A 139 -10.90 2.77 -19.11
C ALA A 139 -11.77 1.87 -18.21
N ALA A 140 -11.14 1.05 -17.37
CA ALA A 140 -11.85 0.19 -16.42
C ALA A 140 -12.63 1.01 -15.37
N GLN A 141 -12.06 2.11 -14.86
CA GLN A 141 -12.76 2.99 -13.91
C GLN A 141 -13.97 3.68 -14.53
N HIS A 142 -13.88 4.15 -15.77
CA HIS A 142 -15.04 4.73 -16.48
C HIS A 142 -16.19 3.73 -16.72
N THR A 143 -15.88 2.43 -16.72
CA THR A 143 -16.88 1.37 -16.94
C THR A 143 -17.51 0.89 -15.62
N ARG A 144 -16.91 1.20 -14.47
CA ARG A 144 -17.50 0.91 -13.16
C ARG A 144 -18.71 1.81 -12.94
N VAL A 145 -19.91 1.25 -13.12
CA VAL A 145 -21.15 1.85 -12.64
C VAL A 145 -21.00 2.14 -11.15
N PRO A 146 -21.37 3.32 -10.64
CA PRO A 146 -21.37 3.58 -9.20
C PRO A 146 -22.27 2.53 -8.55
N THR A 147 -21.68 1.59 -7.82
CA THR A 147 -22.44 0.68 -6.98
C THR A 147 -23.10 1.54 -5.92
N THR A 148 -24.39 1.84 -6.12
CA THR A 148 -25.26 2.34 -5.06
C THR A 148 -25.01 1.44 -3.84
N PRO A 149 -24.64 1.98 -2.67
CA PRO A 149 -24.43 1.15 -1.50
C PRO A 149 -25.69 0.30 -1.32
N PRO A 150 -25.56 -1.03 -1.07
CA PRO A 150 -26.73 -1.84 -0.78
C PRO A 150 -27.47 -1.16 0.36
N ALA A 151 -28.80 -1.04 0.20
CA ALA A 151 -29.67 -0.45 1.20
C ALA A 151 -29.29 -1.02 2.56
N SER A 152 -28.94 -0.12 3.48
CA SER A 152 -28.70 -0.35 4.90
C SER A 152 -29.47 -1.58 5.35
N CYS A 153 -28.77 -2.68 5.66
CA CYS A 153 -29.38 -3.81 6.33
C CYS A 153 -29.98 -3.28 7.63
N SER A 154 -31.30 -3.11 7.63
CA SER A 154 -32.07 -2.76 8.81
C SER A 154 -31.65 -3.68 9.95
N VAL A 155 -31.13 -3.06 11.01
CA VAL A 155 -30.87 -3.71 12.28
C VAL A 155 -32.15 -4.44 12.69
N PHE A 156 -32.05 -5.77 12.76
CA PHE A 156 -33.01 -6.60 13.50
C PHE A 156 -33.12 -5.98 14.91
N SER A 157 -34.21 -5.27 15.17
CA SER A 157 -34.58 -4.89 16.53
C SER A 157 -35.28 -6.10 17.14
N PRO A 158 -34.76 -6.73 18.21
CA PRO A 158 -35.55 -7.69 18.96
C PRO A 158 -36.67 -6.90 19.66
N GLU A 159 -37.92 -7.20 19.31
CA GLU A 159 -39.08 -6.71 20.03
C GLU A 159 -38.96 -7.05 21.51
N ARG A 160 -39.07 -6.02 22.37
CA ARG A 160 -39.22 -6.21 23.82
C ARG A 160 -40.50 -6.99 24.09
N PRO A 161 -40.52 -7.93 25.06
CA PRO A 161 -41.78 -8.48 25.54
C PRO A 161 -42.55 -7.38 26.29
N LEU A 162 -43.82 -7.22 25.94
CA LEU A 162 -44.79 -6.50 26.77
C LEU A 162 -45.04 -7.33 28.04
N VAL A 163 -44.98 -6.64 29.18
CA VAL A 163 -45.43 -7.12 30.50
C VAL A 163 -46.94 -7.31 30.47
#